data_AF-A0A532ESE5-F1
#
_entry.id   AF-A0A532ESE5-F1
#
_cell.length_a   1.000
_cell.length_b   1.000
_cell.length_c   1.000
_cell.angle_alpha   90.00
_cell.angle_beta   90.00
_cell.angle_gamma   90.00
#
_symmetry.space_group_name_H-M   'P 1'
#
loop_
_entity.id
_entity.type
_entity.pdbx_description
1 polymer ?
#
loop_
_entity_poly.entity_id
_entity_poly.type
_entity_poly.pdbx_seq_one_letter_code
_entity_poly.pdbx_strand_id
1 'polypeptide(L)'
;MGIFQRLKHDIKAGLVTLRHGTAQAAVRALEETELLRIRLDIRKFDQQLEELYRDVGERAIHLREAGEPTERVLYDAEIARLVKEIQDLKDAREKLESEITEIRSER
;
A
#
# COMPACT_ATOMS: atom_id res chain seq x y z
N MET A 1 12.84 -7.98 -55.84
CA MET A 1 13.37 -7.47 -54.55
C MET A 1 14.62 -8.24 -54.18
N GLY A 2 15.75 -7.55 -53.95
CA GLY A 2 17.03 -8.19 -53.66
C GLY A 2 17.09 -8.77 -52.25
N ILE A 3 17.85 -9.86 -52.06
CA ILE A 3 18.05 -10.55 -50.77
C ILE A 3 18.54 -9.56 -49.68
N PHE A 4 19.42 -8.63 -50.05
CA PHE A 4 19.94 -7.57 -49.18
C PHE A 4 18.86 -6.60 -48.66
N GLN A 5 17.86 -6.28 -49.49
CA GLN A 5 16.77 -5.38 -49.08
C GLN A 5 15.83 -6.05 -48.08
N ARG A 6 15.60 -7.36 -48.23
CA ARG A 6 14.84 -8.17 -47.27
C ARG A 6 15.56 -8.28 -45.92
N LEU A 7 16.86 -8.60 -45.93
CA LEU A 7 17.65 -8.67 -44.69
C LEU A 7 17.67 -7.33 -43.93
N LYS A 8 17.84 -6.21 -44.64
CA LYS A 8 17.77 -4.87 -44.04
C LYS A 8 16.40 -4.57 -43.42
N HIS A 9 15.33 -4.98 -44.10
CA HIS A 9 13.97 -4.83 -43.59
C HIS A 9 13.77 -5.65 -42.32
N ASP A 10 14.17 -6.92 -42.33
CA ASP A 10 13.95 -7.86 -41.22
C ASP A 10 14.73 -7.44 -39.97
N ILE A 11 15.96 -6.95 -40.12
CA ILE A 11 16.73 -6.37 -39.00
C ILE A 11 16.04 -5.14 -38.42
N LYS A 12 15.54 -4.25 -39.28
CA LYS A 12 14.82 -3.03 -38.83
C LYS A 12 13.53 -3.40 -38.11
N ALA A 13 12.77 -4.37 -38.62
CA ALA A 13 11.57 -4.88 -37.98
C ALA A 13 11.89 -5.54 -36.63
N GLY A 14 12.92 -6.39 -36.57
CA GLY A 14 13.39 -7.03 -35.34
C GLY A 14 13.81 -6.03 -34.27
N LEU A 15 14.52 -4.96 -34.66
CA LEU A 15 14.92 -3.89 -33.73
C LEU A 15 13.71 -3.13 -33.16
N VAL A 16 12.70 -2.85 -33.99
CA VAL A 16 11.46 -2.19 -33.55
C VAL A 16 10.70 -3.09 -32.58
N THR A 17 10.58 -4.38 -32.87
CA THR A 17 9.95 -5.36 -31.98
C THR A 17 10.68 -5.48 -30.65
N LEU A 18 12.02 -5.55 -30.66
CA LEU A 18 12.82 -5.58 -29.43
C LEU A 18 12.62 -4.30 -28.60
N ARG A 19 12.60 -3.13 -29.24
CA ARG A 19 12.33 -1.85 -28.56
C ARG A 19 10.93 -1.83 -27.95
N HIS A 20 9.92 -2.34 -28.65
CA HIS A 20 8.57 -2.41 -28.11
C HIS A 20 8.45 -3.41 -26.96
N GLY A 21 9.06 -4.60 -27.09
CA GLY A 21 9.09 -5.59 -26.01
C GLY A 21 9.81 -5.09 -24.76
N THR A 22 10.94 -4.41 -24.93
CA THR A 22 11.67 -3.79 -23.80
C THR A 22 10.90 -2.65 -23.15
N ALA A 23 10.23 -1.80 -23.94
CA ALA A 23 9.35 -0.76 -23.40
C ALA A 23 8.17 -1.37 -22.60
N GLN A 24 7.54 -2.41 -23.12
CA GLN A 24 6.44 -3.10 -22.45
C GLN A 24 6.89 -3.78 -21.15
N ALA A 25 8.08 -4.40 -21.15
CA ALA A 25 8.66 -5.00 -19.94
C ALA A 25 8.95 -3.93 -18.87
N ALA A 26 9.47 -2.77 -19.28
CA ALA A 26 9.72 -1.66 -18.36
C ALA A 26 8.42 -1.13 -17.74
N VAL A 27 7.36 -0.97 -18.53
CA VAL A 27 6.04 -0.55 -18.02
C VAL A 27 5.50 -1.53 -16.99
N ARG A 28 5.52 -2.84 -17.28
CA ARG A 28 5.07 -3.86 -16.31
C ARG A 28 5.88 -3.88 -15.02
N ALA A 29 7.20 -3.70 -15.12
CA ALA A 29 8.07 -3.63 -13.94
C ALA A 29 7.74 -2.41 -13.06
N LEU A 30 7.39 -1.27 -13.67
CA LEU A 30 6.95 -0.07 -12.94
C LEU A 30 5.62 -0.31 -12.24
N GLU A 31 4.62 -0.89 -12.92
CA GLU A 31 3.33 -1.27 -12.31
C GLU A 31 3.51 -2.23 -11.13
N GLU A 32 4.34 -3.26 -11.28
CA GLU A 32 4.62 -4.21 -10.20
C GLU A 32 5.33 -3.54 -9.02
N THR A 33 6.23 -2.59 -9.30
CA THR A 33 6.92 -1.81 -8.26
C THR A 33 5.94 -0.91 -7.51
N GLU A 34 5.00 -0.28 -8.22
CA GLU A 34 3.95 0.52 -7.60
C GLU A 34 3.05 -0.32 -6.70
N LEU A 35 2.66 -1.51 -7.15
CA LEU A 35 1.89 -2.45 -6.32
C LEU A 35 2.67 -2.88 -5.07
N LEU A 36 3.98 -3.14 -5.20
CA LEU A 36 4.84 -3.47 -4.07
C LEU A 36 4.97 -2.32 -3.08
N ARG A 37 5.06 -1.07 -3.57
CA ARG A 37 5.05 0.14 -2.74
C ARG A 37 3.77 0.23 -1.93
N ILE A 38 2.59 0.10 -2.55
CA ILE A 38 1.30 0.17 -1.86
C ILE A 38 1.20 -0.92 -0.78
N ARG A 39 1.62 -2.15 -1.08
CA ARG A 39 1.66 -3.25 -0.10
C ARG A 39 2.58 -2.97 1.08
N LEU A 40 3.72 -2.32 0.84
CA LEU A 40 4.62 -1.93 1.90
C LEU A 40 3.98 -0.87 2.81
N ASP A 41 3.27 0.10 2.25
CA ASP A 41 2.60 1.14 3.02
C ASP A 41 1.45 0.58 3.86
N ILE A 42 0.66 -0.36 3.32
CA ILE A 42 -0.33 -1.11 4.12
C ILE A 42 0.34 -1.80 5.31
N ARG A 43 1.50 -2.45 5.08
CA ARG A 43 2.22 -3.14 6.17
C ARG A 43 2.75 -2.18 7.23
N LYS A 44 3.13 -0.96 6.87
CA LYS A 44 3.49 0.08 7.84
C LYS A 44 2.28 0.51 8.66
N PHE A 45 1.12 0.70 8.02
CA PHE A 45 -0.12 1.01 8.73
C PHE A 45 -0.53 -0.11 9.69
N ASP A 46 -0.39 -1.38 9.29
CA ASP A 46 -0.65 -2.51 10.18
C ASP A 46 0.26 -2.47 11.43
N GLN A 47 1.53 -2.12 11.26
CA GLN A 47 2.47 -1.96 12.38
C GLN A 47 2.08 -0.80 13.30
N GLN A 48 1.74 0.36 12.74
CA GLN A 48 1.29 1.52 13.51
C GLN A 48 -0.01 1.24 14.26
N LEU A 49 -0.94 0.49 13.64
CA LEU A 49 -2.18 0.06 14.29
C LEU A 49 -1.90 -0.84 15.49
N GLU A 50 -0.96 -1.79 15.38
CA GLU A 50 -0.57 -2.65 16.50
C GLU A 50 -0.04 -1.82 17.69
N GLU A 51 0.79 -0.81 17.41
CA GLU A 51 1.31 0.11 18.42
C GLU A 51 0.18 0.90 19.09
N LEU A 52 -0.72 1.51 18.31
CA LEU A 52 -1.84 2.27 18.87
C LEU A 52 -2.80 1.41 19.70
N TYR A 53 -3.07 0.17 19.27
CA TYR A 53 -3.87 -0.75 20.07
C TYR A 53 -3.20 -1.09 21.41
N ARG A 54 -1.87 -1.23 21.41
CA ARG A 54 -1.08 -1.41 22.63
C ARG A 54 -1.20 -0.17 23.53
N ASP A 55 -1.01 1.02 22.98
CA ASP A 55 -1.07 2.28 23.74
C ASP A 55 -2.45 2.51 24.37
N VAL A 56 -3.54 2.20 23.65
CA VAL A 56 -4.91 2.23 24.20
C VAL A 56 -5.04 1.26 25.38
N GLY A 57 -4.54 0.04 25.22
CA GLY A 57 -4.56 -0.99 26.26
C GLY A 57 -3.77 -0.57 27.50
N GLU A 58 -2.56 -0.05 27.31
CA GLU A 58 -1.69 0.46 28.38
C GLU A 58 -2.37 1.62 29.11
N ARG A 59 -2.95 2.58 28.39
CA ARG A 59 -3.68 3.70 28.98
C ARG A 59 -4.88 3.23 29.81
N ALA A 60 -5.64 2.25 29.31
CA ALA A 60 -6.77 1.69 30.05
C ALA A 60 -6.33 0.95 31.33
N ILE A 61 -5.19 0.24 31.28
CA ILE A 61 -4.61 -0.41 32.47
C ILE A 61 -4.15 0.64 33.48
N HIS A 62 -3.45 1.68 33.05
CA HIS A 62 -2.99 2.76 33.92
C HIS A 62 -4.13 3.47 34.66
N LEU A 63 -5.26 3.74 33.98
CA LEU A 63 -6.44 4.31 34.62
C LEU A 63 -6.99 3.39 35.72
N ARG A 64 -7.07 2.08 35.45
CA ARG A 64 -7.51 1.10 36.44
C ARG A 64 -6.55 1.00 37.63
N GLU A 65 -5.24 1.02 37.39
CA GLU A 65 -4.22 1.02 38.44
C GLU A 65 -4.27 2.29 39.30
N ALA A 66 -4.67 3.42 38.72
CA ALA A 66 -4.93 4.66 39.45
C ALA A 66 -6.23 4.63 40.29
N GLY A 67 -6.99 3.53 40.22
CA GLY A 67 -8.27 3.37 40.95
C GLY A 67 -9.45 4.08 40.30
N GLU A 68 -9.31 4.53 39.05
CA GLU A 68 -10.42 5.15 38.32
C GLU A 68 -11.51 4.12 37.99
N PRO A 69 -12.78 4.53 37.99
CA PRO A 69 -13.88 3.66 37.59
C PRO A 69 -13.76 3.27 36.12
N THR A 70 -14.22 2.07 35.76
CA THR A 70 -14.13 1.54 34.38
C THR A 70 -14.77 2.48 33.36
N GLU A 71 -15.83 3.19 33.73
CA GLU A 71 -16.50 4.18 32.89
C GLU A 71 -15.54 5.34 32.51
N ARG A 72 -14.53 5.65 33.33
CA ARG A 72 -13.57 6.72 33.06
C ARG A 72 -12.77 6.47 31.79
N VAL A 73 -12.51 5.20 31.46
CA VAL A 73 -11.81 4.77 30.23
C VAL A 73 -12.53 5.28 28.98
N LEU A 74 -13.87 5.25 28.98
CA LEU A 74 -14.68 5.69 27.84
C LEU A 74 -14.66 7.21 27.64
N TYR A 75 -14.38 7.96 28.71
CA TYR A 75 -14.35 9.43 28.71
C TYR A 75 -12.92 9.97 28.84
N ASP A 76 -11.91 9.11 28.74
CA ASP A 76 -10.51 9.53 28.78
C ASP A 76 -10.14 10.16 27.44
N ALA A 77 -9.68 11.41 27.49
CA ALA A 77 -9.39 12.20 26.30
C ALA A 77 -8.22 11.60 25.49
N GLU A 78 -7.28 10.94 26.17
CA GLU A 78 -6.14 10.29 25.53
C GLU A 78 -6.59 9.04 24.78
N ILE A 79 -7.41 8.19 25.40
CA ILE A 79 -8.04 7.04 24.71
C ILE A 79 -8.87 7.51 23.51
N ALA A 80 -9.68 8.57 23.67
CA ALA A 80 -10.46 9.12 22.57
C ALA A 80 -9.58 9.59 21.40
N ARG A 81 -8.43 10.22 21.70
CA ARG A 81 -7.44 10.64 20.69
C ARG A 81 -6.83 9.43 19.97
N LEU A 82 -6.37 8.42 20.70
CA LEU A 82 -5.77 7.22 20.12
C LEU A 82 -6.76 6.45 19.26
N VAL A 83 -8.02 6.33 19.71
CA VAL A 83 -9.10 5.70 18.92
C VAL A 83 -9.37 6.46 17.62
N LYS A 84 -9.32 7.80 17.65
CA LYS A 84 -9.44 8.59 16.44
C LYS A 84 -8.28 8.32 15.48
N GLU A 85 -7.05 8.27 15.97
CA GLU A 85 -5.87 7.97 15.16
C GLU A 85 -5.93 6.56 14.54
N ILE A 86 -6.41 5.58 15.31
CA ILE A 86 -6.71 4.23 14.80
C ILE A 86 -7.72 4.30 13.64
N GLN A 87 -8.79 5.09 13.78
CA GLN A 87 -9.79 5.22 12.73
C GLN A 87 -9.21 5.87 11.47
N ASP A 88 -8.46 6.96 11.62
CA ASP A 88 -7.82 7.67 10.51
C ASP A 88 -6.84 6.73 9.75
N LEU A 89 -6.08 5.89 10.46
CA LEU A 89 -5.20 4.89 9.84
C LEU A 89 -5.97 3.76 9.14
N LYS A 90 -7.08 3.30 9.72
CA LYS A 90 -7.93 2.29 9.08
C LYS A 90 -8.53 2.80 7.79
N ASP A 91 -9.00 4.04 7.77
CA ASP A 91 -9.55 4.68 6.58
C ASP A 91 -8.47 4.84 5.49
N ALA A 92 -7.26 5.25 5.88
CA ALA A 92 -6.13 5.34 4.96
C ALA A 92 -5.73 3.97 4.38
N ARG A 93 -5.74 2.92 5.22
CA ARG A 93 -5.45 1.54 4.82
C ARG A 93 -6.50 1.00 3.84
N GLU A 94 -7.78 1.23 4.11
CA GLU A 94 -8.89 0.82 3.24
C GLU A 94 -8.83 1.49 1.87
N LYS A 95 -8.41 2.76 1.84
CA LYS A 95 -8.15 3.47 0.58
C LYS A 95 -7.05 2.78 -0.24
N LEU A 96 -5.93 2.41 0.37
CA LEU A 96 -4.86 1.68 -0.32
C LEU A 96 -5.29 0.28 -0.79
N GLU A 97 -6.11 -0.42 -0.02
CA GLU A 97 -6.69 -1.71 -0.45
C GLU A 97 -7.62 -1.56 -1.66
N SER A 98 -8.37 -0.45 -1.70
CA SER A 98 -9.21 -0.09 -2.84
C SER A 98 -8.36 0.20 -4.09
N GLU A 99 -7.28 0.97 -3.94
CA GLU A 99 -6.31 1.23 -5.04
C GLU A 99 -5.70 -0.06 -5.59
N ILE A 100 -5.32 -1.02 -4.73
CA ILE A 100 -4.85 -2.35 -5.18
C ILE A 100 -5.93 -3.09 -5.98
N THR A 101 -7.19 -2.99 -5.54
CA THR A 101 -8.31 -3.66 -6.20
C THR A 101 -8.59 -3.06 -7.57
N GLU A 102 -8.54 -1.74 -7.69
CA GLU A 102 -8.65 -1.02 -8.97
C GLU A 102 -7.55 -1.45 -9.95
N ILE A 103 -6.27 -1.39 -9.54
CA ILE A 103 -5.12 -1.81 -10.36
C ILE A 103 -5.26 -3.26 -10.85
N ARG A 104 -5.85 -4.14 -10.03
CA ARG A 104 -6.11 -5.53 -10.43
C ARG A 104 -7.29 -5.67 -11.38
N SER A 105 -8.29 -4.82 -11.28
CA SER A 105 -9.48 -4.84 -12.13
C SER A 105 -9.25 -4.24 -13.52
N GLU A 106 -8.27 -3.35 -13.66
CA GLU A 106 -7.85 -2.75 -14.93
C GLU A 106 -6.91 -3.66 -15.76
N ARG A 107 -6.51 -4.81 -15.20
CA ARG A 107 -5.68 -5.85 -15.86
C ARG A 107 -6.52 -6.97 -16.47
#